data_AF-A0A3M0A985-F1
#
_entry.id   AF-A0A3M0A985-F1
#
_cell.length_a   1.000
_cell.length_b   1.000
_cell.length_c   1.000
_cell.angle_alpha   90.00
_cell.angle_beta   90.00
_cell.angle_gamma   90.00
#
_symmetry.space_group_name_H-M   'P 1'
#
loop_
_entity.id
_entity.type
_entity.pdbx_description
1 polymer ?
#
loop_
_entity_poly.entity_id
_entity_poly.type
_entity_poly.pdbx_seq_one_letter_code
_entity_poly.pdbx_strand_id
1 'polypeptide(L)'
;MKKIKTLSYILIAGLPTFSLTAISCAKDRPYLNLAKISRVYLNKLNLNQISNLENGAKIFYYYKGKNQKTYKTSFVENNKLILVRENGERDVYTPDFSHEIYWKETSSSFNTTSVIDTLDKTDLNKFMTTYDFDSIDSANGYGDQWYEVLTEKTGQDFIRTGDPYFADLQSIIFRIIYDYDIDYNYMNSKLFINKNKETKLLDGFFHTKYIQAETWLSKEYENQRKKFETFMLLYLNKFNVNAHKIDIDWSKATVKHSLAESTSYVQFQVKDILDKDNKSLLNDSNKNKTFYINGFRNYATSQKFGVGFSGLKESLPLFNEYVENPLLLINSKYISVIDNINEFAKGGVTFDFWNIKGLMYYFNYFKDEILFLEVPSYRAHEDLFYKIIDVKFVDYLDTNQLFKVTVRVYKKDKTFKDYVWISSNFDDHGHRLKGMILENKMDKLTSDDIYSYDVGMKPLPDGIKLSDFLKTDIANPTVFQKLLKMAGEQLENIFRFWNNDSRSEFETDFLKSDSKQIYILGSYINNYLLSYSLATQAGKIRSGVKRIDLEVLEAAQEIGRVKLKLLFKGWASENDFDFISKGEKELASVTLYWNGFKGFNKNKYGDELFTIEKIEIGGI
;
A
#
# COMPACT_ATOMS: atom_id res chain seq x y z
N MET A 1 -53.96 -36.21 9.63
CA MET A 1 -52.81 -36.08 10.57
C MET A 1 -52.70 -37.36 11.39
N LYS A 2 -51.77 -38.27 11.05
CA LYS A 2 -51.60 -39.55 11.75
C LYS A 2 -50.32 -39.51 12.59
N LYS A 3 -50.53 -39.60 13.90
CA LYS A 3 -49.76 -40.30 14.94
C LYS A 3 -48.26 -39.97 15.07
N ILE A 4 -47.97 -39.14 16.07
CA ILE A 4 -46.76 -39.27 16.89
C ILE A 4 -47.03 -40.37 17.91
N LYS A 5 -46.17 -41.40 17.93
CA LYS A 5 -46.10 -42.39 19.02
C LYS A 5 -44.69 -42.38 19.57
N THR A 6 -44.57 -41.87 20.79
CA THR A 6 -43.55 -42.22 21.76
C THR A 6 -43.58 -43.73 22.01
N LEU A 7 -42.42 -44.39 21.96
CA LEU A 7 -42.23 -45.69 22.58
C LEU A 7 -40.79 -45.84 23.09
N SER A 8 -40.69 -45.84 24.41
CA SER A 8 -39.93 -46.74 25.28
C SER A 8 -38.56 -47.24 24.83
N TYR A 9 -37.56 -46.81 25.59
CA TYR A 9 -36.21 -47.38 25.71
C TYR A 9 -36.26 -48.88 26.03
N ILE A 10 -35.64 -49.69 25.16
CA ILE A 10 -35.08 -50.98 25.52
C ILE A 10 -33.57 -50.86 25.32
N LEU A 11 -32.84 -50.88 26.43
CA LEU A 11 -31.39 -51.01 26.49
C LEU A 11 -31.01 -52.38 25.90
N ILE A 12 -30.52 -52.40 24.67
CA ILE A 12 -29.74 -53.52 24.16
C ILE A 12 -28.28 -53.08 24.27
N ALA A 13 -27.55 -53.72 25.17
CA ALA A 13 -26.10 -53.62 25.27
C ALA A 13 -25.48 -54.19 23.99
N GLY A 14 -25.40 -53.34 22.96
CA GLY A 14 -24.58 -53.58 21.78
C GLY A 14 -23.13 -53.33 22.14
N LEU A 15 -22.34 -54.40 22.18
CA LEU A 15 -20.88 -54.33 22.20
C LEU A 15 -20.40 -53.27 21.19
N PRO A 16 -19.47 -52.38 21.57
CA PRO A 16 -18.90 -51.44 20.64
C PRO A 16 -18.23 -52.25 19.53
N THR A 17 -18.84 -52.24 18.36
CA THR A 17 -18.13 -52.52 17.12
C THR A 17 -17.10 -51.41 17.04
N PHE A 18 -15.92 -51.68 17.59
CA PHE A 18 -14.73 -50.92 17.27
C PHE A 18 -14.68 -50.90 15.76
N SER A 19 -14.98 -49.73 15.19
CA SER A 19 -14.58 -49.41 13.85
C SER A 19 -13.08 -49.63 13.88
N LEU A 20 -12.64 -50.76 13.32
CA LEU A 20 -11.28 -50.97 12.90
C LEU A 20 -11.02 -49.79 11.97
N THR A 21 -10.51 -48.71 12.55
CA THR A 21 -9.79 -47.70 11.80
C THR A 21 -8.72 -48.53 11.12
N ALA A 22 -8.94 -48.76 9.82
CA ALA A 22 -7.91 -49.32 8.97
C ALA A 22 -6.71 -48.41 9.21
N ILE A 23 -5.72 -48.92 9.95
CA ILE A 23 -4.41 -48.34 10.06
C ILE A 23 -3.90 -48.44 8.64
N SER A 24 -4.20 -47.41 7.84
CA SER A 24 -3.55 -47.17 6.56
C SER A 24 -2.07 -47.20 6.89
N CYS A 25 -1.39 -48.30 6.54
CA CYS A 25 0.05 -48.30 6.41
C CYS A 25 0.39 -47.06 5.59
N ALA A 26 0.94 -46.03 6.24
CA ALA A 26 1.48 -44.88 5.55
C ALA A 26 2.59 -45.43 4.69
N LYS A 27 2.27 -45.73 3.42
CA LYS A 27 3.25 -46.25 2.48
C LYS A 27 4.31 -45.16 2.31
N ASP A 28 5.58 -45.57 2.29
CA ASP A 28 6.73 -44.75 1.90
C ASP A 28 6.64 -44.39 0.40
N ARG A 29 5.59 -43.66 0.02
CA ARG A 29 5.33 -43.17 -1.32
C ARG A 29 5.26 -41.65 -1.32
N PRO A 30 5.47 -40.98 -2.48
CA PRO A 30 5.30 -39.55 -2.56
C PRO A 30 3.84 -39.11 -2.45
N TYR A 31 3.63 -37.97 -1.79
CA TYR A 31 2.34 -37.29 -1.67
C TYR A 31 2.47 -35.84 -2.11
N LEU A 32 1.45 -35.35 -2.82
CA LEU A 32 1.33 -33.94 -3.18
C LEU A 32 0.73 -33.14 -2.02
N ASN A 33 1.36 -32.03 -1.65
CA ASN A 33 0.89 -31.13 -0.60
C ASN A 33 -0.18 -30.17 -1.13
N LEU A 34 -1.44 -30.62 -1.10
CA LEU A 34 -2.59 -29.81 -1.53
C LEU A 34 -2.87 -28.59 -0.64
N ALA A 35 -2.18 -28.45 0.50
CA ALA A 35 -2.21 -27.22 1.29
C ALA A 35 -1.25 -26.14 0.75
N LYS A 36 -0.37 -26.48 -0.21
CA LYS A 36 0.54 -25.52 -0.85
C LYS A 36 0.21 -25.25 -2.29
N ILE A 37 -0.26 -26.26 -3.02
CA ILE A 37 -0.45 -26.18 -4.47
C ILE A 37 -1.73 -26.89 -4.91
N SER A 38 -2.31 -26.47 -6.03
CA SER A 38 -3.47 -27.10 -6.64
C SER A 38 -3.06 -28.01 -7.80
N ARG A 39 -3.81 -29.08 -8.03
CA ARG A 39 -3.64 -29.89 -9.26
C ARG A 39 -3.99 -29.07 -10.51
N VAL A 40 -4.99 -28.19 -10.42
CA VAL A 40 -5.40 -27.31 -11.52
C VAL A 40 -4.23 -26.49 -12.05
N TYR A 41 -3.39 -25.96 -11.15
CA TYR A 41 -2.19 -25.24 -11.54
C TYR A 41 -1.13 -26.17 -12.13
N LEU A 42 -0.85 -27.30 -11.49
CA LEU A 42 0.12 -28.29 -11.98
C LEU A 42 -0.24 -28.85 -13.37
N ASN A 43 -1.52 -28.88 -13.73
CA ASN A 43 -1.96 -29.35 -15.04
C ASN A 43 -1.46 -28.50 -16.21
N LYS A 44 -1.08 -27.26 -15.94
CA LYS A 44 -0.56 -26.32 -16.94
C LYS A 44 0.97 -26.33 -17.04
N LEU A 45 1.62 -27.18 -16.25
CA LEU A 45 3.06 -27.25 -16.15
C LEU A 45 3.57 -28.54 -16.75
N ASN A 46 4.76 -28.52 -17.34
CA ASN A 46 5.49 -29.72 -17.69
C ASN A 46 6.26 -30.29 -16.47
N LEU A 47 6.82 -31.50 -16.59
CA LEU A 47 7.49 -32.15 -15.46
C LEU A 47 8.71 -31.38 -14.92
N ASN A 48 9.46 -30.68 -15.77
CA ASN A 48 10.59 -29.85 -15.32
C ASN A 48 10.11 -28.65 -14.50
N GLN A 49 9.02 -28.01 -14.93
CA GLN A 49 8.39 -26.93 -14.18
C GLN A 49 7.88 -27.39 -12.81
N ILE A 50 7.25 -28.57 -12.76
CA ILE A 50 6.80 -29.19 -11.49
C ILE A 50 8.00 -29.48 -10.57
N SER A 51 9.10 -29.99 -11.13
CA SER A 51 10.34 -30.22 -10.39
C SER A 51 10.92 -28.92 -9.81
N ASN A 52 10.91 -27.82 -10.58
CA ASN A 52 11.39 -26.53 -10.08
C ASN A 52 10.58 -26.02 -8.89
N LEU A 53 9.26 -26.15 -8.94
CA LEU A 53 8.41 -25.79 -7.81
C LEU A 53 8.68 -26.65 -6.58
N GLU A 54 9.01 -27.93 -6.74
CA GLU A 54 9.45 -28.76 -5.61
C GLU A 54 10.77 -28.26 -5.02
N ASN A 55 11.73 -27.91 -5.87
CA ASN A 55 13.04 -27.44 -5.41
C ASN A 55 12.95 -26.10 -4.67
N GLY A 56 12.11 -25.17 -5.14
CA GLY A 56 11.92 -23.86 -4.53
C GLY A 56 10.90 -23.82 -3.38
N ALA A 57 9.80 -24.57 -3.45
CA ALA A 57 8.65 -24.42 -2.55
C ALA A 57 8.26 -25.68 -1.76
N LYS A 58 8.88 -26.85 -2.02
CA LYS A 58 8.64 -28.12 -1.31
C LYS A 58 7.16 -28.50 -1.32
N ILE A 59 6.64 -28.80 -2.50
CA ILE A 59 5.24 -29.15 -2.78
C ILE A 59 4.94 -30.64 -2.61
N PHE A 60 5.95 -31.50 -2.46
CA PHE A 60 5.83 -32.93 -2.17
C PHE A 60 6.30 -33.27 -0.76
N TYR A 61 5.78 -34.40 -0.24
CA TYR A 61 6.21 -34.97 1.03
C TYR A 61 6.05 -36.48 1.04
N TYR A 62 6.66 -37.13 2.03
CA TYR A 62 6.48 -38.55 2.33
C TYR A 62 6.36 -38.77 3.84
N TYR A 63 5.92 -39.96 4.25
CA TYR A 63 5.80 -40.32 5.66
C TYR A 63 6.88 -41.30 6.07
N LYS A 64 7.74 -40.90 7.02
CA LYS A 64 8.60 -41.84 7.74
C LYS A 64 7.94 -42.20 9.06
N GLY A 65 7.19 -43.30 9.07
CA GLY A 65 6.29 -43.64 10.18
C GLY A 65 5.13 -42.63 10.28
N LYS A 66 4.95 -41.96 11.42
CA LYS A 66 3.93 -40.91 11.60
C LYS A 66 4.41 -39.51 11.20
N ASN A 67 5.69 -39.34 10.91
CA ASN A 67 6.29 -38.04 10.68
C ASN A 67 6.30 -37.69 9.18
N GLN A 68 5.69 -36.55 8.84
CA GLN A 68 5.79 -35.97 7.50
C GLN A 68 7.20 -35.42 7.27
N LYS A 69 7.78 -35.73 6.11
CA LYS A 69 9.11 -35.28 5.68
C LYS A 69 9.05 -34.71 4.26
N THR A 70 9.86 -33.69 3.99
CA THR A 70 10.02 -33.09 2.66
C THR A 70 11.13 -33.76 1.88
N TYR A 71 11.11 -33.63 0.55
CA TYR A 71 12.19 -34.08 -0.30
C TYR A 71 13.34 -33.07 -0.33
N LYS A 72 14.56 -33.58 -0.47
CA LYS A 72 15.79 -32.78 -0.55
C LYS A 72 15.84 -32.03 -1.87
N THR A 73 15.60 -32.73 -2.98
CA THR A 73 15.63 -32.18 -4.33
C THR A 73 14.75 -33.02 -5.28
N SER A 74 14.55 -32.54 -6.50
CA SER A 74 13.84 -33.23 -7.56
C SER A 74 14.43 -32.88 -8.93
N PHE A 75 14.23 -33.77 -9.91
CA PHE A 75 14.60 -33.57 -11.31
C PHE A 75 13.77 -34.49 -12.22
N VAL A 76 13.82 -34.25 -13.53
CA VAL A 76 13.23 -35.15 -14.53
C VAL A 76 14.32 -35.99 -15.18
N GLU A 77 14.10 -37.30 -15.25
CA GLU A 77 14.97 -38.24 -15.95
C GLU A 77 14.11 -39.24 -16.71
N ASN A 78 14.42 -39.46 -18.00
CA ASN A 78 13.64 -40.35 -18.88
C ASN A 78 12.13 -40.05 -18.85
N ASN A 79 11.77 -38.75 -18.88
CA ASN A 79 10.40 -38.25 -18.81
C ASN A 79 9.62 -38.69 -17.54
N LYS A 80 10.33 -38.91 -16.42
CA LYS A 80 9.75 -39.23 -15.11
C LYS A 80 10.22 -38.23 -14.07
N LEU A 81 9.31 -37.78 -13.21
CA LEU A 81 9.65 -36.92 -12.08
C LEU A 81 10.28 -37.77 -10.97
N ILE A 82 11.53 -37.46 -10.63
CA ILE A 82 12.30 -38.12 -9.59
C ILE A 82 12.35 -37.20 -8.37
N LEU A 83 11.99 -37.73 -7.21
CA LEU A 83 12.03 -37.06 -5.91
C LEU A 83 13.11 -37.71 -5.04
N VAL A 84 14.04 -36.93 -4.51
CA VAL A 84 15.20 -37.43 -3.77
C VAL A 84 15.05 -37.13 -2.29
N ARG A 85 15.11 -38.18 -1.47
CA ARG A 85 15.06 -38.08 0.00
C ARG A 85 16.40 -37.61 0.56
N GLU A 86 16.42 -37.20 1.83
CA GLU A 86 17.65 -36.76 2.52
C GLU A 86 18.78 -37.80 2.52
N ASN A 87 18.42 -39.08 2.59
CA ASN A 87 19.37 -40.20 2.55
C ASN A 87 19.78 -40.61 1.11
N GLY A 88 19.33 -39.90 0.08
CA GLY A 88 19.64 -40.16 -1.32
C GLY A 88 18.74 -41.17 -2.02
N GLU A 89 17.77 -41.79 -1.33
CA GLU A 89 16.76 -42.63 -1.96
C GLU A 89 15.95 -41.85 -2.99
N ARG A 90 15.62 -42.51 -4.10
CA ARG A 90 14.88 -41.92 -5.22
C ARG A 90 13.50 -42.53 -5.31
N ASP A 91 12.48 -41.69 -5.22
CA ASP A 91 11.11 -42.05 -5.51
C ASP A 91 10.71 -41.55 -6.89
N VAL A 92 9.99 -42.37 -7.66
CA VAL A 92 9.37 -41.94 -8.91
C VAL A 92 7.95 -41.46 -8.61
N TYR A 93 7.65 -40.20 -8.94
CA TYR A 93 6.28 -39.69 -8.89
C TYR A 93 5.62 -39.78 -10.26
N THR A 94 4.48 -40.45 -10.31
CA THR A 94 3.59 -40.47 -11.47
C THR A 94 2.43 -39.52 -11.18
N PRO A 95 2.32 -38.38 -11.89
CA PRO A 95 1.18 -37.48 -11.73
C PRO A 95 -0.15 -38.20 -11.93
N ASP A 96 -1.10 -37.96 -11.03
CA ASP A 96 -2.50 -38.41 -11.17
C ASP A 96 -3.34 -37.41 -11.99
N PHE A 97 -2.67 -36.57 -12.78
CA PHE A 97 -3.25 -35.49 -13.55
C PHE A 97 -2.49 -35.26 -14.87
N SER A 98 -3.15 -34.65 -15.86
CA SER A 98 -2.53 -34.27 -17.14
C SER A 98 -1.50 -33.19 -16.93
N HIS A 99 -0.39 -33.20 -17.66
CA HIS A 99 0.63 -32.15 -17.65
C HIS A 99 0.96 -31.73 -19.08
N GLU A 100 1.45 -30.51 -19.25
CA GLU A 100 1.82 -29.99 -20.57
C GLU A 100 3.15 -30.58 -21.07
N ILE A 101 3.34 -30.52 -22.38
CA ILE A 101 4.63 -30.76 -23.02
C ILE A 101 5.45 -29.46 -23.12
N TYR A 102 6.67 -29.57 -23.64
CA TYR A 102 7.63 -28.47 -23.70
C TYR A 102 7.43 -27.61 -24.94
N TRP A 103 8.00 -26.41 -24.93
CA TRP A 103 8.06 -25.51 -26.06
C TRP A 103 9.41 -25.54 -26.77
N LYS A 104 9.40 -25.22 -28.05
CA LYS A 104 10.59 -24.92 -28.86
C LYS A 104 10.24 -23.89 -29.90
N GLU A 105 11.21 -23.03 -30.19
CA GLU A 105 11.10 -22.08 -31.28
C GLU A 105 11.44 -22.71 -32.63
N THR A 106 10.66 -22.36 -33.63
CA THR A 106 10.91 -22.71 -35.02
C THR A 106 10.85 -21.45 -35.88
N SER A 107 11.90 -21.23 -36.67
CA SER A 107 11.94 -20.16 -37.66
C SER A 107 11.50 -20.69 -39.03
N SER A 108 10.71 -19.90 -39.75
CA SER A 108 10.28 -20.19 -41.11
C SER A 108 11.28 -19.67 -42.14
N SER A 109 11.04 -19.99 -43.42
CA SER A 109 11.78 -19.41 -44.55
C SER A 109 11.54 -17.90 -44.75
N PHE A 110 10.56 -17.32 -44.06
CA PHE A 110 10.20 -15.90 -44.15
C PHE A 110 10.71 -15.11 -42.94
N ASN A 111 11.73 -15.63 -42.22
CA ASN A 111 12.27 -15.05 -40.99
C ASN A 111 11.24 -14.83 -39.87
N THR A 112 10.15 -15.62 -39.87
CA THR A 112 9.17 -15.59 -38.79
C THR A 112 9.46 -16.69 -37.77
N THR A 113 9.49 -16.36 -36.49
CA THR A 113 9.66 -17.31 -35.38
C THR A 113 8.33 -17.57 -34.69
N SER A 114 8.02 -18.84 -34.49
CA SER A 114 6.84 -19.33 -33.76
C SER A 114 7.26 -20.32 -32.69
N VAL A 115 6.38 -20.50 -31.70
CA VAL A 115 6.54 -21.51 -30.66
C VAL A 115 5.66 -22.71 -30.99
N ILE A 116 6.26 -23.91 -30.90
CA ILE A 116 5.54 -25.17 -31.04
C ILE A 116 5.77 -26.07 -29.83
N ASP A 117 4.84 -26.98 -29.62
CA ASP A 117 4.95 -28.03 -28.61
C ASP A 117 5.89 -29.16 -29.08
N THR A 118 6.79 -29.62 -28.21
CA THR A 118 7.77 -30.67 -28.51
C THR A 118 8.28 -31.40 -27.26
N LEU A 119 9.02 -32.49 -27.48
CA LEU A 119 9.84 -33.19 -26.49
C LEU A 119 11.34 -32.95 -26.69
N ASP A 120 11.73 -32.23 -27.73
CA ASP A 120 13.12 -31.91 -28.02
C ASP A 120 13.75 -31.07 -26.91
N LYS A 121 15.05 -31.20 -26.73
CA LYS A 121 15.82 -30.29 -25.88
C LYS A 121 16.08 -28.97 -26.60
N THR A 122 16.05 -27.88 -25.85
CA THR A 122 16.46 -26.55 -26.34
C THR A 122 17.83 -26.19 -25.77
N ASP A 123 18.66 -25.56 -26.60
CA ASP A 123 19.96 -25.03 -26.16
C ASP A 123 19.76 -23.70 -25.41
N LEU A 124 20.09 -23.70 -24.12
CA LEU A 124 19.96 -22.56 -23.25
C LEU A 124 20.86 -21.38 -23.67
N ASN A 125 21.95 -21.63 -24.39
CA ASN A 125 22.85 -20.57 -24.86
C ASN A 125 22.16 -19.57 -25.80
N LYS A 126 21.05 -19.95 -26.43
CA LYS A 126 20.25 -19.08 -27.30
C LYS A 126 19.43 -18.04 -26.53
N PHE A 127 19.22 -18.24 -25.22
CA PHE A 127 18.43 -17.35 -24.37
C PHE A 127 19.22 -16.14 -23.88
N MET A 128 20.55 -16.17 -23.99
CA MET A 128 21.44 -15.26 -23.29
C MET A 128 21.78 -13.98 -24.10
N THR A 129 20.91 -13.60 -25.02
CA THR A 129 21.01 -12.34 -25.76
C THR A 129 20.89 -11.16 -24.81
N THR A 130 21.75 -10.16 -24.98
CA THR A 130 21.77 -8.93 -24.17
C THR A 130 21.47 -7.71 -25.02
N TYR A 131 20.85 -6.73 -24.38
CA TYR A 131 20.38 -5.48 -24.97
C TYR A 131 21.01 -4.32 -24.20
N ASP A 132 21.27 -3.22 -24.89
CA ASP A 132 21.60 -1.96 -24.24
C ASP A 132 20.41 -1.44 -23.42
N PHE A 133 20.70 -0.59 -22.45
CA PHE A 133 19.67 -0.10 -21.54
C PHE A 133 18.62 0.78 -22.24
N ASP A 134 19.00 1.53 -23.28
CA ASP A 134 18.09 2.42 -23.99
C ASP A 134 16.99 1.62 -24.71
N SER A 135 17.35 0.47 -25.31
CA SER A 135 16.40 -0.47 -25.92
C SER A 135 15.51 -1.15 -24.87
N ILE A 136 16.05 -1.43 -23.69
CA ILE A 136 15.29 -2.01 -22.55
C ILE A 136 14.27 -1.00 -22.03
N ASP A 137 14.68 0.27 -21.90
CA ASP A 137 13.84 1.33 -21.36
C ASP A 137 12.79 1.79 -22.36
N SER A 138 13.09 1.83 -23.66
CA SER A 138 12.12 2.16 -24.70
C SER A 138 10.99 1.12 -24.76
N ALA A 139 11.30 -0.16 -24.56
CA ALA A 139 10.32 -1.24 -24.51
C ALA A 139 9.48 -1.24 -23.22
N ASN A 140 10.10 -0.89 -22.08
CA ASN A 140 9.47 -0.80 -20.76
C ASN A 140 8.61 -2.02 -20.35
N GLY A 141 9.07 -3.23 -20.67
CA GLY A 141 8.42 -4.48 -20.26
C GLY A 141 7.86 -5.30 -21.41
N TYR A 142 6.91 -6.19 -21.11
CA TYR A 142 6.36 -7.13 -22.09
C TYR A 142 5.23 -6.47 -22.91
N GLY A 143 5.45 -6.25 -24.19
CA GLY A 143 4.49 -5.58 -25.08
C GLY A 143 4.99 -5.46 -26.52
N ASP A 144 4.24 -4.76 -27.37
CA ASP A 144 4.58 -4.59 -28.80
C ASP A 144 5.97 -4.00 -29.01
N GLN A 145 6.33 -2.97 -28.26
CA GLN A 145 7.64 -2.31 -28.34
C GLN A 145 8.79 -3.27 -28.00
N TRP A 146 8.59 -4.20 -27.06
CA TRP A 146 9.60 -5.22 -26.78
C TRP A 146 9.81 -6.17 -27.97
N TYR A 147 8.75 -6.52 -28.69
CA TYR A 147 8.86 -7.34 -29.88
C TYR A 147 9.50 -6.60 -31.05
N GLU A 148 9.33 -5.29 -31.16
CA GLU A 148 10.09 -4.46 -32.09
C GLU A 148 11.60 -4.53 -31.77
N VAL A 149 11.99 -4.34 -30.51
CA VAL A 149 13.39 -4.47 -30.06
C VAL A 149 13.96 -5.87 -30.32
N LEU A 150 13.19 -6.93 -30.06
CA LEU A 150 13.57 -8.30 -30.38
C LEU A 150 13.77 -8.49 -31.89
N THR A 151 12.87 -7.94 -32.71
CA THR A 151 12.91 -8.05 -34.17
C THR A 151 14.15 -7.33 -34.73
N GLU A 152 14.44 -6.13 -34.25
CA GLU A 152 15.64 -5.38 -34.62
C GLU A 152 16.93 -6.11 -34.23
N LYS A 153 16.94 -6.75 -33.05
CA LYS A 153 18.12 -7.47 -32.56
C LYS A 153 18.40 -8.76 -33.33
N THR A 154 17.34 -9.48 -33.71
CA THR A 154 17.44 -10.84 -34.25
C THR A 154 17.24 -10.92 -35.76
N GLY A 155 16.63 -9.89 -36.36
CA GLY A 155 16.20 -9.88 -37.76
C GLY A 155 15.01 -10.81 -38.03
N GLN A 156 14.22 -11.16 -37.00
CA GLN A 156 13.11 -12.10 -37.10
C GLN A 156 11.81 -11.50 -36.58
N ASP A 157 10.71 -11.78 -37.26
CA ASP A 157 9.36 -11.42 -36.80
C ASP A 157 8.81 -12.52 -35.87
N PHE A 158 8.05 -12.15 -34.85
CA PHE A 158 7.56 -13.10 -33.84
C PHE A 158 6.05 -13.33 -33.94
N ILE A 159 5.62 -14.59 -34.12
CA ILE A 159 4.20 -14.98 -34.21
C ILE A 159 3.61 -15.12 -32.82
N ARG A 160 2.80 -14.15 -32.41
CA ARG A 160 2.25 -14.02 -31.05
C ARG A 160 0.84 -14.60 -30.88
N THR A 161 0.35 -15.36 -31.86
CA THR A 161 -0.96 -16.03 -31.76
C THR A 161 -0.94 -17.04 -30.61
N GLY A 162 -1.91 -16.95 -29.70
CA GLY A 162 -1.96 -17.78 -28.49
C GLY A 162 -1.11 -17.25 -27.33
N ASP A 163 -0.57 -16.02 -27.46
CA ASP A 163 0.22 -15.32 -26.44
C ASP A 163 1.45 -16.11 -25.91
N PRO A 164 2.31 -16.68 -26.78
CA PRO A 164 3.56 -17.29 -26.35
C PRO A 164 4.57 -16.22 -25.91
N TYR A 165 5.54 -16.63 -25.09
CA TYR A 165 6.82 -15.93 -24.94
C TYR A 165 7.93 -16.75 -25.59
N PHE A 166 9.07 -16.09 -25.83
CA PHE A 166 10.14 -16.57 -26.70
C PHE A 166 11.40 -16.90 -25.90
N ALA A 167 12.31 -17.66 -26.50
CA ALA A 167 13.54 -18.23 -25.94
C ALA A 167 14.62 -17.15 -25.77
N ASP A 168 14.31 -16.14 -24.97
CA ASP A 168 15.14 -14.99 -24.64
C ASP A 168 14.94 -14.64 -23.16
N LEU A 169 16.02 -14.54 -22.40
CA LEU A 169 15.94 -14.41 -20.94
C LEU A 169 15.35 -13.06 -20.52
N GLN A 170 15.62 -12.00 -21.26
CA GLN A 170 15.05 -10.69 -20.98
C GLN A 170 13.52 -10.70 -21.20
N SER A 171 13.06 -11.37 -22.25
CA SER A 171 11.64 -11.62 -22.53
C SER A 171 10.96 -12.38 -21.41
N ILE A 172 11.63 -13.41 -20.88
CA ILE A 172 11.14 -14.18 -19.72
C ILE A 172 11.02 -13.28 -18.48
N ILE A 173 12.01 -12.44 -18.20
CA ILE A 173 11.97 -11.52 -17.06
C ILE A 173 10.79 -10.55 -17.19
N PHE A 174 10.62 -9.92 -18.35
CA PHE A 174 9.49 -9.04 -18.63
C PHE A 174 8.15 -9.78 -18.53
N ARG A 175 8.08 -11.01 -19.02
CA ARG A 175 6.88 -11.84 -18.96
C ARG A 175 6.47 -12.16 -17.53
N ILE A 176 7.43 -12.49 -16.64
CA ILE A 176 7.14 -12.78 -15.23
C ILE A 176 6.50 -11.57 -14.54
N ILE A 177 7.07 -10.37 -14.74
CA ILE A 177 6.53 -9.13 -14.15
C ILE A 177 5.14 -8.84 -14.71
N TYR A 178 4.98 -8.92 -16.04
CA TYR A 178 3.70 -8.69 -16.71
C TYR A 178 2.61 -9.66 -16.23
N ASP A 179 2.87 -10.97 -16.29
CA ASP A 179 1.91 -12.00 -15.89
C ASP A 179 1.49 -11.84 -14.42
N TYR A 180 2.40 -11.41 -13.54
CA TYR A 180 2.05 -11.13 -12.15
C TYR A 180 1.19 -9.88 -12.01
N ASP A 181 1.55 -8.78 -12.68
CA ASP A 181 0.82 -7.51 -12.64
C ASP A 181 -0.62 -7.62 -13.15
N ILE A 182 -0.86 -8.46 -14.15
CA ILE A 182 -2.18 -8.65 -14.77
C ILE A 182 -2.90 -9.93 -14.33
N ASP A 183 -2.39 -10.66 -13.33
CA ASP A 183 -2.97 -11.91 -12.81
C ASP A 183 -3.18 -12.97 -13.92
N TYR A 184 -2.13 -13.28 -14.71
CA TYR A 184 -2.22 -14.09 -15.93
C TYR A 184 -1.21 -15.27 -15.97
N ASN A 185 -1.44 -16.20 -16.89
CA ASN A 185 -0.61 -17.38 -17.20
C ASN A 185 -0.10 -18.13 -15.94
N TYR A 186 1.22 -18.30 -15.79
CA TYR A 186 1.82 -19.02 -14.66
C TYR A 186 1.81 -18.21 -13.35
N MET A 187 1.53 -16.91 -13.40
CA MET A 187 1.43 -16.05 -12.20
C MET A 187 -0.02 -15.79 -11.77
N ASN A 188 -1.01 -16.42 -12.42
CA ASN A 188 -2.43 -16.24 -12.14
C ASN A 188 -2.83 -16.83 -10.77
N SER A 189 -3.12 -15.95 -9.82
CA SER A 189 -3.54 -16.22 -8.45
C SER A 189 -4.75 -17.15 -8.35
N LYS A 190 -5.71 -17.08 -9.29
CA LYS A 190 -6.90 -17.93 -9.31
C LYS A 190 -6.57 -19.41 -9.54
N LEU A 191 -5.44 -19.70 -10.20
CA LEU A 191 -4.97 -21.08 -10.38
C LEU A 191 -4.22 -21.60 -9.16
N PHE A 192 -3.54 -20.71 -8.43
CA PHE A 192 -2.76 -21.04 -7.22
C PHE A 192 -3.60 -21.40 -5.99
N ILE A 193 -4.91 -21.17 -6.03
CA ILE A 193 -5.83 -21.42 -4.92
C ILE A 193 -5.71 -22.88 -4.45
N ASN A 194 -5.12 -23.06 -3.28
CA ASN A 194 -4.93 -24.37 -2.65
C ASN A 194 -6.26 -24.91 -2.08
N LYS A 195 -6.23 -26.09 -1.44
CA LYS A 195 -7.44 -26.68 -0.80
C LYS A 195 -8.04 -25.81 0.32
N ASN A 196 -7.27 -24.87 0.87
CA ASN A 196 -7.68 -23.95 1.93
C ASN A 196 -8.16 -22.59 1.39
N LYS A 197 -8.22 -22.43 0.06
CA LYS A 197 -8.53 -21.16 -0.63
C LYS A 197 -7.46 -20.06 -0.51
N GLU A 198 -6.19 -20.44 -0.37
CA GLU A 198 -5.06 -19.52 -0.22
C GLU A 198 -4.06 -19.65 -1.39
N THR A 199 -3.33 -18.59 -1.71
CA THR A 199 -2.35 -18.49 -2.81
C THR A 199 -0.90 -18.63 -2.35
N LYS A 200 -0.60 -19.69 -1.58
CA LYS A 200 0.67 -19.87 -0.85
C LYS A 200 1.96 -19.76 -1.67
N LEU A 201 1.94 -20.11 -2.96
CA LEU A 201 3.15 -20.06 -3.80
C LEU A 201 3.56 -18.64 -4.20
N LEU A 202 2.61 -17.71 -4.20
CA LEU A 202 2.85 -16.29 -4.47
C LEU A 202 3.08 -15.49 -3.19
N ASP A 203 2.87 -16.07 -1.99
CA ASP A 203 3.13 -15.40 -0.71
C ASP A 203 4.53 -14.81 -0.75
N GLY A 204 4.68 -13.50 -0.53
CA GLY A 204 5.96 -12.82 -0.53
C GLY A 204 6.70 -12.82 -1.87
N PHE A 205 6.00 -12.98 -3.00
CA PHE A 205 6.42 -12.37 -4.26
C PHE A 205 6.20 -10.84 -4.19
N PHE A 206 6.65 -10.08 -5.19
CA PHE A 206 6.68 -8.62 -5.13
C PHE A 206 6.11 -7.99 -6.39
N HIS A 207 5.42 -6.87 -6.21
CA HIS A 207 5.09 -5.97 -7.30
C HIS A 207 6.14 -4.86 -7.38
N THR A 208 6.81 -4.75 -8.53
CA THR A 208 7.81 -3.70 -8.79
C THR A 208 7.22 -2.31 -8.58
N LYS A 209 5.96 -2.08 -8.99
CA LYS A 209 5.26 -0.81 -8.78
C LYS A 209 5.05 -0.41 -7.31
N TYR A 210 5.24 -1.28 -6.31
CA TYR A 210 5.05 -0.91 -4.89
C TYR A 210 6.37 -0.77 -4.11
N ILE A 211 7.52 -1.00 -4.73
CA ILE A 211 8.82 -0.97 -4.05
C ILE A 211 9.88 -0.30 -4.91
N GLN A 212 10.76 0.50 -4.31
CA GLN A 212 11.95 1.01 -4.98
C GLN A 212 12.96 -0.10 -5.23
N ALA A 213 13.69 0.00 -6.34
CA ALA A 213 14.75 -0.93 -6.70
C ALA A 213 15.81 -1.06 -5.59
N GLU A 214 16.18 0.06 -4.96
CA GLU A 214 17.15 0.09 -3.85
C GLU A 214 16.67 -0.70 -2.63
N THR A 215 15.41 -0.49 -2.22
CA THR A 215 14.79 -1.21 -1.11
C THR A 215 14.72 -2.70 -1.41
N TRP A 216 14.27 -3.08 -2.62
CA TRP A 216 14.17 -4.48 -3.03
C TRP A 216 15.54 -5.19 -3.09
N LEU A 217 16.63 -4.47 -3.35
CA LEU A 217 18.00 -5.02 -3.33
C LEU A 217 18.57 -5.18 -1.92
N SER A 218 17.94 -4.60 -0.89
CA SER A 218 18.41 -4.71 0.49
C SER A 218 18.31 -6.14 1.05
N LYS A 219 18.97 -6.38 2.20
CA LYS A 219 18.98 -7.71 2.86
C LYS A 219 17.59 -8.18 3.30
N GLU A 220 16.69 -7.25 3.65
CA GLU A 220 15.32 -7.55 4.12
C GLU A 220 14.51 -8.32 3.05
N TYR A 221 14.83 -8.12 1.77
CA TYR A 221 14.06 -8.66 0.63
C TYR A 221 14.76 -9.83 -0.08
N GLU A 222 15.77 -10.46 0.52
CA GLU A 222 16.50 -11.60 -0.07
C GLU A 222 15.59 -12.78 -0.43
N ASN A 223 14.58 -13.04 0.40
CA ASN A 223 13.62 -14.13 0.14
C ASN A 223 12.74 -13.84 -1.10
N GLN A 224 12.48 -12.58 -1.43
CA GLN A 224 11.75 -12.22 -2.65
C GLN A 224 12.60 -12.51 -3.89
N ARG A 225 13.91 -12.21 -3.84
CA ARG A 225 14.86 -12.51 -4.92
C ARG A 225 14.98 -14.01 -5.19
N LYS A 226 15.02 -14.84 -4.13
CA LYS A 226 15.00 -16.32 -4.27
C LYS A 226 13.70 -16.83 -4.92
N LYS A 227 12.57 -16.19 -4.64
CA LYS A 227 11.29 -16.53 -5.31
C LYS A 227 11.31 -16.10 -6.77
N PHE A 228 11.87 -14.92 -7.07
CA PHE A 228 12.08 -14.47 -8.44
C PHE A 228 12.92 -15.48 -9.25
N GLU A 229 14.03 -15.97 -8.71
CA GLU A 229 14.84 -17.03 -9.33
C GLU A 229 14.03 -18.32 -9.58
N THR A 230 13.15 -18.69 -8.65
CA THR A 230 12.28 -19.87 -8.79
C THR A 230 11.31 -19.70 -9.97
N PHE A 231 10.71 -18.52 -10.12
CA PHE A 231 9.81 -18.22 -11.25
C PHE A 231 10.58 -18.05 -12.57
N MET A 232 11.79 -17.51 -12.55
CA MET A 232 12.67 -17.53 -13.74
C MET A 232 12.92 -18.96 -14.22
N LEU A 233 13.28 -19.88 -13.32
CA LEU A 233 13.45 -21.29 -13.66
C LEU A 233 12.15 -21.94 -14.13
N LEU A 234 11.00 -21.57 -13.58
CA LEU A 234 9.69 -22.05 -14.01
C LEU A 234 9.41 -21.69 -15.47
N TYR A 235 9.60 -20.42 -15.86
CA TYR A 235 9.38 -19.98 -17.23
C TYR A 235 10.44 -20.58 -18.18
N LEU A 236 11.71 -20.56 -17.78
CA LEU A 236 12.80 -21.10 -18.58
C LEU A 236 12.60 -22.59 -18.92
N ASN A 237 12.15 -23.39 -17.95
CA ASN A 237 11.95 -24.82 -18.16
C ASN A 237 10.67 -25.17 -18.94
N LYS A 238 9.89 -24.19 -19.40
CA LYS A 238 8.91 -24.43 -20.45
C LYS A 238 9.59 -24.96 -21.74
N PHE A 239 10.85 -24.58 -22.00
CA PHE A 239 11.61 -24.94 -23.20
C PHE A 239 12.51 -26.20 -23.10
N ASN A 240 12.25 -27.13 -22.18
CA ASN A 240 13.06 -28.36 -22.00
C ASN A 240 14.59 -28.14 -21.90
N VAL A 241 15.00 -27.11 -21.15
CA VAL A 241 16.43 -26.83 -20.92
C VAL A 241 17.02 -27.60 -19.74
N ASN A 242 16.17 -28.21 -18.89
CA ASN A 242 16.56 -28.95 -17.68
C ASN A 242 17.40 -28.13 -16.68
N ALA A 243 17.12 -26.83 -16.58
CA ALA A 243 17.79 -25.94 -15.65
C ALA A 243 17.30 -26.20 -14.22
N HIS A 244 18.23 -26.43 -13.30
CA HIS A 244 17.96 -26.73 -11.90
C HIS A 244 18.20 -25.52 -10.99
N LYS A 245 19.19 -24.69 -11.31
CA LYS A 245 19.55 -23.50 -10.54
C LYS A 245 19.97 -22.37 -11.49
N ILE A 246 19.57 -21.14 -11.18
CA ILE A 246 20.14 -19.92 -11.76
C ILE A 246 20.98 -19.23 -10.68
N ASP A 247 22.21 -18.84 -11.01
CA ASP A 247 23.11 -18.15 -10.09
C ASP A 247 23.22 -16.67 -10.50
N ILE A 248 22.68 -15.78 -9.68
CA ILE A 248 22.63 -14.33 -9.94
C ILE A 248 23.59 -13.59 -9.01
N ASP A 249 24.38 -12.67 -9.54
CA ASP A 249 25.24 -11.79 -8.75
C ASP A 249 24.48 -10.60 -8.15
N TRP A 250 23.60 -10.86 -7.17
CA TRP A 250 22.88 -9.78 -6.48
C TRP A 250 23.81 -8.77 -5.79
N SER A 251 25.04 -9.17 -5.44
CA SER A 251 26.01 -8.28 -4.80
C SER A 251 26.53 -7.18 -5.73
N LYS A 252 26.41 -7.37 -7.05
CA LYS A 252 26.76 -6.39 -8.09
C LYS A 252 25.55 -5.79 -8.78
N ALA A 253 24.34 -6.08 -8.30
CA ALA A 253 23.14 -5.49 -8.87
C ALA A 253 23.12 -3.98 -8.60
N THR A 254 22.68 -3.20 -9.58
CA THR A 254 22.64 -1.74 -9.52
C THR A 254 21.27 -1.22 -9.95
N VAL A 255 20.93 -0.02 -9.51
CA VAL A 255 19.71 0.67 -9.94
C VAL A 255 20.00 1.51 -11.17
N LYS A 256 19.10 1.43 -12.16
CA LYS A 256 19.08 2.31 -13.33
C LYS A 256 17.75 3.04 -13.39
N HIS A 257 17.79 4.36 -13.55
CA HIS A 257 16.56 5.13 -13.72
C HIS A 257 16.11 5.10 -15.17
N SER A 258 14.80 5.04 -15.39
CA SER A 258 14.23 5.22 -16.73
C SER A 258 14.62 6.59 -17.30
N LEU A 259 14.78 6.70 -18.62
CA LEU A 259 14.97 7.96 -19.33
C LEU A 259 13.78 8.91 -19.13
N ALA A 260 12.58 8.36 -18.88
CA ALA A 260 11.38 9.13 -18.54
C ALA A 260 11.28 9.48 -17.03
N GLU A 261 12.21 9.00 -16.21
CA GLU A 261 12.30 9.19 -14.75
C GLU A 261 11.06 8.77 -13.93
N SER A 262 10.08 8.09 -14.55
CA SER A 262 8.84 7.66 -13.87
C SER A 262 9.00 6.37 -13.07
N THR A 263 9.96 5.52 -13.46
CA THR A 263 10.25 4.22 -12.84
C THR A 263 11.76 3.99 -12.78
N SER A 264 12.15 2.90 -12.13
CA SER A 264 13.53 2.42 -12.10
C SER A 264 13.61 0.94 -12.45
N TYR A 265 14.82 0.49 -12.73
CA TYR A 265 15.17 -0.87 -13.09
C TYR A 265 16.21 -1.40 -12.12
N VAL A 266 16.17 -2.71 -11.90
CA VAL A 266 17.29 -3.45 -11.31
C VAL A 266 18.09 -4.07 -12.43
N GLN A 267 19.33 -3.62 -12.61
CA GLN A 267 20.32 -4.24 -13.48
C GLN A 267 21.10 -5.29 -12.69
N PHE A 268 21.16 -6.52 -13.18
CA PHE A 268 21.87 -7.63 -12.52
C PHE A 268 22.60 -8.52 -13.53
N GLN A 269 23.50 -9.38 -13.03
CA GLN A 269 24.25 -10.34 -13.85
C GLN A 269 23.87 -11.78 -13.51
N VAL A 270 23.59 -12.58 -14.53
CA VAL A 270 23.46 -14.04 -14.40
C VAL A 270 24.86 -14.65 -14.54
N LYS A 271 25.41 -15.17 -13.45
CA LYS A 271 26.73 -15.81 -13.43
C LYS A 271 26.71 -17.11 -14.21
N ASP A 272 25.73 -17.97 -13.90
CA ASP A 272 25.60 -19.29 -14.51
C ASP A 272 24.16 -19.82 -14.39
N ILE A 273 23.84 -20.83 -15.18
CA ILE A 273 22.63 -21.65 -15.04
C ILE A 273 23.09 -23.11 -15.02
N LEU A 274 22.72 -23.84 -13.97
CA LEU A 274 23.25 -25.16 -13.66
C LEU A 274 22.17 -26.24 -13.80
N ASP A 275 22.61 -27.43 -14.21
CA ASP A 275 21.80 -28.64 -14.18
C ASP A 275 21.71 -29.27 -12.77
N LYS A 276 21.02 -30.41 -12.65
CA LYS A 276 20.84 -31.15 -11.39
C LYS A 276 22.16 -31.64 -10.76
N ASP A 277 23.22 -31.77 -11.56
CA ASP A 277 24.54 -32.24 -11.13
C ASP A 277 25.50 -31.06 -10.88
N ASN A 278 24.97 -29.83 -10.82
CA ASN A 278 25.70 -28.55 -10.72
C ASN A 278 26.67 -28.29 -11.88
N LYS A 279 26.41 -28.86 -13.06
CA LYS A 279 27.18 -28.56 -14.27
C LYS A 279 26.56 -27.37 -14.98
N SER A 280 27.42 -26.49 -15.49
CA SER A 280 27.00 -25.34 -16.27
C SER A 280 26.30 -25.77 -17.56
N LEU A 281 25.15 -25.18 -17.81
CA LEU A 281 24.41 -25.27 -19.08
C LEU A 281 24.80 -24.14 -20.04
N LEU A 282 25.62 -23.19 -19.58
CA LEU A 282 26.09 -22.04 -20.36
C LEU A 282 27.54 -22.23 -20.81
N ASN A 283 27.83 -21.82 -22.04
CA ASN A 283 29.21 -21.63 -22.47
C ASN A 283 29.81 -20.39 -21.79
N ASP A 284 31.15 -20.28 -21.79
CA ASP A 284 31.83 -19.18 -21.09
C ASP A 284 31.47 -17.80 -21.65
N SER A 285 31.17 -17.69 -22.95
CA SER A 285 30.74 -16.43 -23.56
C SER A 285 29.36 -15.94 -23.11
N ASN A 286 28.53 -16.83 -22.55
CA ASN A 286 27.17 -16.53 -22.09
C ASN A 286 27.05 -16.42 -20.56
N LYS A 287 28.15 -16.61 -19.84
CA LYS A 287 28.23 -16.34 -18.40
C LYS A 287 28.38 -14.85 -18.13
N ASN A 288 27.94 -14.43 -16.94
CA ASN A 288 28.01 -13.04 -16.45
C ASN A 288 27.34 -12.00 -17.38
N LYS A 289 26.27 -12.41 -18.08
CA LYS A 289 25.47 -11.53 -18.93
C LYS A 289 24.53 -10.68 -18.10
N THR A 290 24.29 -9.45 -18.55
CA THR A 290 23.50 -8.44 -17.85
C THR A 290 22.05 -8.42 -18.33
N PHE A 291 21.12 -8.33 -17.38
CA PHE A 291 19.67 -8.28 -17.59
C PHE A 291 19.01 -7.27 -16.65
N TYR A 292 17.74 -6.97 -16.90
CA TYR A 292 17.01 -5.89 -16.24
C TYR A 292 15.62 -6.34 -15.78
N ILE A 293 15.26 -6.03 -14.53
CA ILE A 293 13.87 -6.09 -14.05
C ILE A 293 13.33 -4.67 -14.08
N ASN A 294 12.18 -4.45 -14.75
CA ASN A 294 11.59 -3.14 -14.97
C ASN A 294 10.49 -2.77 -13.97
N GLY A 295 10.11 -1.49 -13.99
CA GLY A 295 8.87 -1.02 -13.37
C GLY A 295 8.95 -0.77 -11.86
N PHE A 296 10.15 -0.69 -11.26
CA PHE A 296 10.27 -0.34 -9.85
C PHE A 296 9.77 1.08 -9.59
N ARG A 297 9.12 1.28 -8.45
CA ARG A 297 8.60 2.59 -8.02
C ARG A 297 9.73 3.62 -8.01
N ASN A 298 9.46 4.80 -8.57
CA ASN A 298 10.25 6.00 -8.29
C ASN A 298 9.37 7.01 -7.53
N TYR A 299 9.85 7.47 -6.37
CA TYR A 299 9.19 8.54 -5.61
C TYR A 299 9.72 9.93 -5.99
N ALA A 300 10.90 10.02 -6.63
CA ALA A 300 11.51 11.27 -7.07
C ALA A 300 10.88 11.80 -8.37
N THR A 301 9.57 12.03 -8.33
CA THR A 301 8.77 12.50 -9.47
C THR A 301 7.60 13.36 -8.97
N SER A 302 7.05 14.21 -9.84
CA SER A 302 5.81 14.96 -9.59
C SER A 302 4.55 14.20 -10.05
N GLN A 303 4.74 13.04 -10.69
CA GLN A 303 3.66 12.17 -11.14
C GLN A 303 2.92 11.49 -9.97
N LYS A 304 1.89 10.69 -10.30
CA LYS A 304 1.09 9.93 -9.33
C LYS A 304 1.98 9.14 -8.37
N PHE A 305 1.68 9.21 -7.07
CA PHE A 305 2.46 8.62 -5.96
C PHE A 305 3.84 9.25 -5.69
N GLY A 306 4.30 10.16 -6.57
CA GLY A 306 5.53 10.89 -6.40
C GLY A 306 5.47 11.89 -5.24
N VAL A 307 6.64 12.19 -4.67
CA VAL A 307 6.79 13.13 -3.56
C VAL A 307 7.57 14.40 -3.96
N GLY A 308 7.84 14.55 -5.25
CA GLY A 308 8.60 15.64 -5.84
C GLY A 308 9.98 15.20 -6.32
N PHE A 309 10.59 16.01 -7.18
CA PHE A 309 11.87 15.68 -7.83
C PHE A 309 13.04 15.47 -6.86
N SER A 310 12.97 16.00 -5.63
CA SER A 310 13.97 15.73 -4.60
C SER A 310 13.92 14.31 -4.03
N GLY A 311 12.87 13.54 -4.33
CA GLY A 311 12.64 12.23 -3.74
C GLY A 311 12.31 12.27 -2.26
N LEU A 312 12.37 11.10 -1.65
CA LEU A 312 12.07 10.88 -0.23
C LEU A 312 13.19 11.44 0.66
N LYS A 313 12.80 11.99 1.81
CA LYS A 313 13.72 12.48 2.84
C LYS A 313 13.51 11.77 4.18
N GLU A 314 12.87 10.62 4.15
CA GLU A 314 12.53 9.86 5.35
C GLU A 314 13.75 9.13 5.91
N SER A 315 13.92 9.17 7.24
CA SER A 315 14.94 8.41 7.96
C SER A 315 14.49 6.99 8.29
N LEU A 316 13.19 6.73 8.25
CA LEU A 316 12.58 5.42 8.51
C LEU A 316 12.24 4.73 7.19
N PRO A 317 12.25 3.38 7.14
CA PRO A 317 11.81 2.65 5.97
C PRO A 317 10.35 2.96 5.62
N LEU A 318 9.99 2.85 4.35
CA LEU A 318 8.64 3.12 3.91
C LEU A 318 7.71 1.95 4.20
N PHE A 319 6.53 2.26 4.77
CA PHE A 319 5.48 1.27 4.97
C PHE A 319 4.88 0.80 3.64
N ASN A 320 4.85 1.69 2.63
CA ASN A 320 4.40 1.41 1.26
C ASN A 320 5.15 0.27 0.57
N GLU A 321 6.41 0.12 0.93
CA GLU A 321 7.31 -0.90 0.37
C GLU A 321 7.32 -2.16 1.23
N TYR A 322 6.83 -2.05 2.46
CA TYR A 322 6.71 -3.14 3.41
C TYR A 322 5.39 -3.91 3.25
N VAL A 323 4.28 -3.18 3.10
CA VAL A 323 2.95 -3.69 2.76
C VAL A 323 2.54 -3.08 1.42
N GLU A 324 2.25 -3.95 0.45
CA GLU A 324 1.75 -3.54 -0.87
C GLU A 324 0.36 -2.93 -0.75
N ASN A 325 0.19 -1.71 -1.28
CA ASN A 325 -1.05 -0.93 -1.32
C ASN A 325 -1.86 -0.95 0.00
N PRO A 326 -1.29 -0.46 1.12
CA PRO A 326 -1.97 -0.46 2.40
C PRO A 326 -3.18 0.47 2.36
N LEU A 327 -4.28 0.09 3.04
CA LEU A 327 -5.49 0.90 3.15
C LEU A 327 -5.61 1.50 4.55
N LEU A 328 -5.77 2.82 4.63
CA LEU A 328 -5.99 3.52 5.89
C LEU A 328 -7.48 3.47 6.18
N LEU A 329 -7.88 2.56 7.06
CA LEU A 329 -9.27 2.46 7.50
C LEU A 329 -9.54 3.55 8.53
N ILE A 330 -10.60 4.30 8.30
CA ILE A 330 -11.02 5.41 9.17
C ILE A 330 -12.43 5.10 9.67
N ASN A 331 -12.51 4.51 10.86
CA ASN A 331 -13.79 4.28 11.52
C ASN A 331 -14.05 5.40 12.52
N SER A 332 -14.67 6.47 12.01
CA SER A 332 -15.06 7.60 12.82
C SER A 332 -16.55 7.61 13.10
N LYS A 333 -16.91 7.63 14.39
CA LYS A 333 -18.24 8.04 14.83
C LYS A 333 -18.42 9.56 14.88
N TYR A 334 -17.33 10.31 14.68
CA TYR A 334 -17.23 11.76 14.91
C TYR A 334 -17.38 12.59 13.64
N ILE A 335 -17.06 12.01 12.49
CA ILE A 335 -17.18 12.62 11.16
C ILE A 335 -17.77 11.53 10.27
N SER A 336 -18.66 11.90 9.35
CA SER A 336 -19.16 10.94 8.35
C SER A 336 -18.02 10.55 7.40
N VAL A 337 -17.43 9.40 7.68
CA VAL A 337 -16.43 8.74 6.83
C VAL A 337 -16.91 7.32 6.64
N ILE A 338 -17.09 6.92 5.38
CA ILE A 338 -17.66 5.61 5.06
C ILE A 338 -16.57 4.53 5.04
N ASP A 339 -15.30 4.88 4.75
CA ASP A 339 -14.26 3.87 4.63
C ASP A 339 -12.82 4.40 4.84
N ASN A 340 -12.35 5.31 3.99
CA ASN A 340 -10.94 5.68 3.89
C ASN A 340 -10.71 7.17 3.60
N ILE A 341 -9.45 7.56 3.37
CA ILE A 341 -9.07 8.96 3.17
C ILE A 341 -9.78 9.64 1.98
N ASN A 342 -10.28 8.88 1.00
CA ASN A 342 -10.93 9.42 -0.20
C ASN A 342 -12.20 10.20 0.08
N GLU A 343 -12.87 9.93 1.20
CA GLU A 343 -14.00 10.76 1.66
C GLU A 343 -13.56 12.20 1.97
N PHE A 344 -12.27 12.36 2.29
CA PHE A 344 -11.58 13.63 2.44
C PHE A 344 -10.83 14.04 1.17
N ALA A 345 -11.14 13.49 -0.01
CA ALA A 345 -10.71 13.96 -1.34
C ALA A 345 -11.92 14.31 -2.27
N LYS A 346 -12.36 15.59 -2.31
CA LYS A 346 -13.53 16.16 -3.01
C LYS A 346 -13.11 17.47 -3.71
N GLY A 347 -13.97 18.03 -4.56
CA GLY A 347 -13.67 19.22 -5.39
C GLY A 347 -13.18 20.43 -4.58
N GLY A 348 -12.07 21.05 -5.02
CA GLY A 348 -11.34 22.04 -4.22
C GLY A 348 -12.12 23.28 -3.78
N VAL A 349 -13.17 23.69 -4.50
CA VAL A 349 -13.96 24.89 -4.19
C VAL A 349 -15.04 24.68 -3.11
N THR A 350 -15.32 23.44 -2.72
CA THR A 350 -16.35 23.16 -1.70
C THR A 350 -15.80 23.35 -0.29
N PHE A 351 -16.63 23.83 0.64
CA PHE A 351 -16.25 23.99 2.05
C PHE A 351 -16.45 22.72 2.87
N ASP A 352 -17.26 21.77 2.40
CA ASP A 352 -17.40 20.43 3.01
C ASP A 352 -16.11 19.60 2.94
N PHE A 353 -15.07 20.16 2.33
CA PHE A 353 -13.81 19.50 2.07
C PHE A 353 -12.80 19.68 3.22
N TRP A 354 -12.06 18.62 3.52
CA TRP A 354 -11.07 18.68 4.60
C TRP A 354 -9.70 19.17 4.12
N ASN A 355 -9.13 20.14 4.83
CA ASN A 355 -7.75 20.59 4.65
C ASN A 355 -6.80 19.82 5.58
N ILE A 356 -5.49 19.90 5.33
CA ILE A 356 -4.51 19.16 6.12
C ILE A 356 -4.48 19.53 7.61
N LYS A 357 -4.65 20.81 7.95
CA LYS A 357 -4.54 21.30 9.32
C LYS A 357 -5.74 20.82 10.14
N GLY A 358 -6.94 20.79 9.53
CA GLY A 358 -8.13 20.17 10.10
C GLY A 358 -7.93 18.67 10.37
N LEU A 359 -7.45 17.92 9.38
CA LEU A 359 -7.17 16.48 9.55
C LEU A 359 -6.03 16.22 10.53
N MET A 360 -5.00 17.05 10.55
CA MET A 360 -3.88 16.92 11.48
C MET A 360 -4.35 17.09 12.92
N TYR A 361 -5.20 18.09 13.18
CA TYR A 361 -5.84 18.27 14.47
C TYR A 361 -6.66 17.03 14.84
N TYR A 362 -7.53 16.60 13.94
CA TYR A 362 -8.41 15.46 14.16
C TYR A 362 -7.63 14.16 14.44
N PHE A 363 -6.68 13.81 13.58
CA PHE A 363 -5.90 12.58 13.73
C PHE A 363 -4.98 12.60 14.94
N ASN A 364 -4.40 13.74 15.33
CA ASN A 364 -3.55 13.78 16.53
C ASN A 364 -4.33 13.53 17.82
N TYR A 365 -5.59 13.96 17.91
CA TYR A 365 -6.43 13.70 19.09
C TYR A 365 -7.16 12.36 19.07
N PHE A 366 -7.39 11.77 17.89
CA PHE A 366 -8.25 10.59 17.75
C PHE A 366 -7.60 9.36 17.10
N LYS A 367 -6.33 9.40 16.64
CA LYS A 367 -5.67 8.31 15.90
C LYS A 367 -5.85 6.92 16.52
N ASP A 368 -5.68 6.80 17.84
CA ASP A 368 -5.78 5.53 18.57
C ASP A 368 -7.20 4.95 18.58
N GLU A 369 -8.23 5.77 18.37
CA GLU A 369 -9.64 5.36 18.36
C GLU A 369 -10.19 5.13 16.96
N ILE A 370 -9.68 5.82 15.93
CA ILE A 370 -10.35 5.89 14.63
C ILE A 370 -9.51 5.37 13.46
N LEU A 371 -8.18 5.32 13.59
CA LEU A 371 -7.29 4.93 12.49
C LEU A 371 -6.84 3.50 12.66
N PHE A 372 -7.12 2.67 11.66
CA PHE A 372 -6.85 1.24 11.69
C PHE A 372 -6.11 0.79 10.43
N LEU A 373 -5.30 -0.25 10.61
CA LEU A 373 -4.57 -0.91 9.55
C LEU A 373 -4.72 -2.42 9.73
N GLU A 374 -5.10 -3.11 8.66
CA GLU A 374 -5.19 -4.57 8.66
C GLU A 374 -3.84 -5.20 8.30
N VAL A 375 -3.53 -6.33 8.95
CA VAL A 375 -2.40 -7.17 8.55
C VAL A 375 -2.82 -8.00 7.35
N PRO A 376 -2.21 -7.83 6.16
CA PRO A 376 -2.59 -8.62 5.00
C PRO A 376 -2.23 -10.09 5.22
N SER A 377 -2.99 -10.98 4.59
CA SER A 377 -2.85 -12.44 4.75
C SER A 377 -1.42 -12.95 4.51
N TYR A 378 -0.70 -12.39 3.54
CA TYR A 378 0.67 -12.76 3.23
C TYR A 378 1.70 -12.32 4.30
N ARG A 379 1.36 -11.37 5.18
CA ARG A 379 2.19 -10.97 6.34
C ARG A 379 1.72 -11.60 7.65
N ALA A 380 0.52 -12.15 7.71
CA ALA A 380 -0.09 -12.67 8.93
C ALA A 380 0.67 -13.83 9.60
N HIS A 381 1.69 -14.41 8.95
CA HIS A 381 2.57 -15.42 9.56
C HIS A 381 3.69 -14.79 10.40
N GLU A 382 4.09 -13.55 10.10
CA GLU A 382 5.19 -12.80 10.72
C GLU A 382 4.66 -11.69 11.63
N ASP A 383 3.67 -10.95 11.15
CA ASP A 383 3.12 -9.76 11.80
C ASP A 383 1.92 -10.10 12.71
N LEU A 384 1.81 -9.37 13.82
CA LEU A 384 0.72 -9.51 14.78
C LEU A 384 -0.35 -8.43 14.57
N PHE A 385 0.04 -7.16 14.59
CA PHE A 385 -0.84 -6.01 14.30
C PHE A 385 -0.01 -4.77 13.95
N TYR A 386 -0.67 -3.77 13.36
CA TYR A 386 -0.08 -2.48 13.02
C TYR A 386 -0.71 -1.36 13.87
N LYS A 387 0.08 -0.36 14.25
CA LYS A 387 -0.40 0.79 15.03
C LYS A 387 0.15 2.10 14.46
N ILE A 388 -0.72 3.07 14.22
CA ILE A 388 -0.31 4.45 13.90
C ILE A 388 0.08 5.14 15.21
N ILE A 389 1.35 5.50 15.34
CA ILE A 389 1.88 6.15 16.55
C ILE A 389 2.01 7.66 16.40
N ASP A 390 2.10 8.15 15.16
CA ASP A 390 2.33 9.56 14.91
C ASP A 390 1.79 10.02 13.54
N VAL A 391 1.43 11.31 13.44
CA VAL A 391 0.91 11.95 12.23
C VAL A 391 1.58 13.32 12.11
N LYS A 392 2.28 13.57 11.01
CA LYS A 392 3.12 14.75 10.79
C LYS A 392 2.88 15.38 9.43
N PHE A 393 3.17 16.68 9.31
CA PHE A 393 3.28 17.34 8.02
C PHE A 393 4.50 16.82 7.24
N VAL A 394 4.55 17.14 5.94
CA VAL A 394 5.66 16.78 5.05
C VAL A 394 6.22 18.00 4.33
N ASP A 395 7.44 17.91 3.83
CA ASP A 395 8.06 18.89 2.93
C ASP A 395 8.01 18.50 1.45
N TYR A 396 7.25 17.45 1.13
CA TYR A 396 7.07 17.01 -0.24
C TYR A 396 6.23 18.02 -1.03
N LEU A 397 6.63 18.24 -2.28
CA LEU A 397 5.94 19.12 -3.23
C LEU A 397 5.70 20.57 -2.74
N ASP A 398 6.41 21.03 -1.70
CA ASP A 398 6.15 22.34 -1.06
C ASP A 398 4.64 22.62 -0.88
N THR A 399 3.92 21.64 -0.32
CA THR A 399 2.47 21.71 -0.18
C THR A 399 2.01 21.50 1.25
N ASN A 400 0.82 22.02 1.55
CA ASN A 400 0.05 21.69 2.73
C ASN A 400 -1.11 20.74 2.39
N GLN A 401 -0.98 19.93 1.34
CA GLN A 401 -2.03 18.99 0.93
C GLN A 401 -1.67 17.53 1.21
N LEU A 402 -0.48 17.30 1.77
CA LEU A 402 0.06 15.99 2.09
C LEU A 402 0.47 15.92 3.56
N PHE A 403 0.52 14.70 4.07
CA PHE A 403 1.05 14.37 5.39
C PHE A 403 1.69 13.00 5.39
N LYS A 404 2.30 12.63 6.51
CA LYS A 404 2.81 11.30 6.75
C LYS A 404 2.35 10.77 8.09
N VAL A 405 2.24 9.45 8.17
CA VAL A 405 1.99 8.74 9.42
C VAL A 405 3.17 7.83 9.73
N THR A 406 3.47 7.66 11.01
CA THR A 406 4.43 6.65 11.48
C THR A 406 3.65 5.42 11.92
N VAL A 407 3.94 4.28 11.29
CA VAL A 407 3.31 2.99 11.55
C VAL A 407 4.30 2.10 12.29
N ARG A 408 3.93 1.66 13.48
CA ARG A 408 4.64 0.62 14.23
C ARG A 408 4.09 -0.76 13.87
N VAL A 409 4.96 -1.61 13.35
CA VAL A 409 4.66 -3.02 13.07
C VAL A 409 5.07 -3.87 14.25
N TYR A 410 4.10 -4.52 14.91
CA TYR A 410 4.36 -5.48 15.97
C TYR A 410 4.48 -6.89 15.39
N LYS A 411 5.60 -7.56 15.67
CA LYS A 411 5.91 -8.91 15.20
C LYS A 411 5.42 -9.97 16.19
N LYS A 412 5.17 -11.18 15.69
CA LYS A 412 4.78 -12.31 16.56
C LYS A 412 5.87 -12.76 17.53
N ASP A 413 7.14 -12.45 17.24
CA ASP A 413 8.28 -12.68 18.14
C ASP A 413 8.41 -11.61 19.24
N LYS A 414 7.44 -10.69 19.35
CA LYS A 414 7.37 -9.56 20.31
C LYS A 414 8.32 -8.39 20.01
N THR A 415 9.03 -8.40 18.88
CA THR A 415 9.77 -7.22 18.42
C THR A 415 8.83 -6.22 17.71
N PHE A 416 9.32 -5.01 17.48
CA PHE A 416 8.62 -4.02 16.66
C PHE A 416 9.59 -3.24 15.77
N LYS A 417 9.08 -2.69 14.68
CA LYS A 417 9.80 -1.80 13.77
C LYS A 417 8.88 -0.68 13.30
N ASP A 418 9.43 0.53 13.24
CA ASP A 418 8.69 1.74 12.84
C ASP A 418 8.97 2.05 11.36
N TYR A 419 7.90 2.40 10.64
CA TYR A 419 7.89 2.72 9.23
C TYR A 419 7.18 4.07 9.01
N VAL A 420 7.52 4.78 7.94
CA VAL A 420 6.80 5.98 7.51
C VAL A 420 5.89 5.67 6.33
N TRP A 421 4.69 6.23 6.34
CA TRP A 421 3.73 6.11 5.26
C TRP A 421 3.23 7.50 4.82
N ILE A 422 3.40 7.83 3.54
CA ILE A 422 3.04 9.14 2.96
C ILE A 422 1.60 9.12 2.42
N SER A 423 0.86 10.19 2.67
CA SER A 423 -0.58 10.31 2.34
C SER A 423 -0.90 10.27 0.85
N SER A 424 0.06 10.59 -0.03
CA SER A 424 -0.10 10.45 -1.49
C SER A 424 -0.36 9.01 -1.95
N ASN A 425 -0.23 8.05 -1.04
CA ASN A 425 -0.40 6.62 -1.30
C ASN A 425 -1.51 5.99 -0.43
N PHE A 426 -2.34 6.80 0.22
CA PHE A 426 -3.47 6.28 1.00
C PHE A 426 -4.66 5.93 0.11
N ASP A 427 -4.62 6.36 -1.15
CA ASP A 427 -5.59 6.07 -2.17
C ASP A 427 -4.93 5.51 -3.43
N ASP A 428 -5.75 4.89 -4.26
CA ASP A 428 -5.38 4.37 -5.56
C ASP A 428 -5.36 5.44 -6.66
N HIS A 429 -5.80 6.68 -6.37
CA HIS A 429 -5.91 7.79 -7.32
C HIS A 429 -4.82 8.86 -7.17
N GLY A 430 -4.10 8.89 -6.05
CA GLY A 430 -3.07 9.89 -5.77
C GLY A 430 -3.65 11.28 -5.50
N HIS A 431 -4.87 11.37 -4.94
CA HIS A 431 -5.51 12.65 -4.66
C HIS A 431 -4.79 13.41 -3.54
N ARG A 432 -4.87 14.73 -3.64
CA ARG A 432 -4.35 15.66 -2.64
C ARG A 432 -5.51 16.32 -1.90
N LEU A 433 -5.30 16.66 -0.63
CA LEU A 433 -6.27 17.39 0.19
C LEU A 433 -6.45 18.83 -0.31
N LYS A 434 -7.35 19.60 0.31
CA LYS A 434 -7.63 20.98 -0.11
C LYS A 434 -6.38 21.85 -0.05
N GLY A 435 -6.13 22.62 -1.11
CA GLY A 435 -5.15 23.70 -1.12
C GLY A 435 -5.54 24.89 -0.24
N MET A 436 -4.75 25.96 -0.26
CA MET A 436 -4.98 27.15 0.55
C MET A 436 -5.78 28.21 -0.21
N ILE A 437 -6.91 28.65 0.34
CA ILE A 437 -7.66 29.79 -0.18
C ILE A 437 -6.87 31.08 0.08
N LEU A 438 -6.59 31.84 -0.97
CA LEU A 438 -5.78 33.06 -0.92
C LEU A 438 -6.61 34.31 -0.67
N GLU A 439 -7.88 34.29 -1.08
CA GLU A 439 -8.77 35.45 -1.04
C GLU A 439 -9.72 35.39 0.16
N ASN A 440 -9.93 36.52 0.83
CA ASN A 440 -10.85 36.62 1.97
C ASN A 440 -12.32 36.74 1.52
N LYS A 441 -12.80 35.73 0.77
CA LYS A 441 -14.17 35.60 0.28
C LYS A 441 -14.66 34.16 0.41
N MET A 442 -15.95 33.99 0.62
CA MET A 442 -16.60 32.67 0.72
C MET A 442 -17.46 32.36 -0.52
N ASP A 443 -18.20 33.36 -1.02
CA ASP A 443 -19.03 33.21 -2.21
C ASP A 443 -18.18 33.33 -3.48
N LYS A 444 -18.47 32.50 -4.50
CA LYS A 444 -17.80 32.51 -5.81
C LYS A 444 -16.30 32.16 -5.78
N LEU A 445 -15.90 31.24 -4.91
CA LEU A 445 -14.55 30.65 -5.01
C LEU A 445 -14.40 29.88 -6.33
N THR A 446 -13.27 30.11 -6.98
CA THR A 446 -12.82 29.43 -8.19
C THR A 446 -11.53 28.67 -7.89
N SER A 447 -11.09 27.82 -8.82
CA SER A 447 -9.80 27.14 -8.72
C SER A 447 -8.63 28.13 -8.55
N ASP A 448 -8.71 29.30 -9.18
CA ASP A 448 -7.65 30.30 -9.20
C ASP A 448 -7.48 31.01 -7.84
N ASP A 449 -8.50 30.94 -6.99
CA ASP A 449 -8.46 31.45 -5.62
C ASP A 449 -7.76 30.48 -4.66
N ILE A 450 -7.40 29.27 -5.11
CA ILE A 450 -6.87 28.19 -4.30
C ILE A 450 -5.45 27.87 -4.73
N TYR A 451 -4.50 28.11 -3.84
CA TYR A 451 -3.15 27.62 -4.00
C TYR A 451 -3.10 26.11 -3.77
N SER A 452 -2.87 25.37 -4.84
CA SER A 452 -2.59 23.93 -4.81
C SER A 452 -1.26 23.67 -5.50
N TYR A 453 -0.58 22.59 -5.13
CA TYR A 453 0.65 22.20 -5.85
C TYR A 453 0.33 21.84 -7.30
N ASP A 454 1.08 22.45 -8.20
CA ASP A 454 1.19 22.08 -9.60
C ASP A 454 2.65 22.19 -10.06
N VAL A 455 3.01 21.43 -11.08
CA VAL A 455 4.36 21.47 -11.67
C VAL A 455 4.58 22.84 -12.29
N GLY A 456 5.64 23.53 -11.86
CA GLY A 456 5.94 24.89 -12.33
C GLY A 456 5.07 25.98 -11.71
N MET A 457 4.39 25.71 -10.58
CA MET A 457 3.60 26.72 -9.88
C MET A 457 4.45 27.95 -9.49
N LYS A 458 3.81 29.12 -9.46
CA LYS A 458 4.41 30.32 -8.86
C LYS A 458 4.59 30.11 -7.36
N PRO A 459 5.61 30.73 -6.73
CA PRO A 459 5.73 30.72 -5.28
C PRO A 459 4.43 31.19 -4.61
N LEU A 460 4.10 30.60 -3.47
CA LEU A 460 2.97 31.02 -2.64
C LEU A 460 3.00 32.55 -2.44
N PRO A 461 1.92 33.29 -2.72
CA PRO A 461 1.85 34.72 -2.41
C PRO A 461 1.69 34.96 -0.90
N ASP A 462 1.78 36.21 -0.47
CA ASP A 462 1.45 36.56 0.92
C ASP A 462 -0.01 36.21 1.24
N GLY A 463 -0.21 35.65 2.42
CA GLY A 463 -1.52 35.26 2.93
C GLY A 463 -2.33 36.44 3.48
N ILE A 464 -3.57 36.13 3.84
CA ILE A 464 -4.52 37.07 4.44
C ILE A 464 -4.02 37.48 5.83
N LYS A 465 -3.91 38.79 6.07
CA LYS A 465 -3.55 39.32 7.39
C LYS A 465 -4.59 38.92 8.43
N LEU A 466 -4.15 38.50 9.61
CA LEU A 466 -5.06 38.14 10.71
C LEU A 466 -5.98 39.29 11.11
N SER A 467 -5.47 40.53 11.08
CA SER A 467 -6.25 41.74 11.35
C SER A 467 -7.38 41.98 10.35
N ASP A 468 -7.29 41.44 9.13
CA ASP A 468 -8.32 41.55 8.10
C ASP A 468 -9.28 40.36 8.14
N PHE A 469 -8.75 39.15 8.34
CA PHE A 469 -9.56 37.94 8.44
C PHE A 469 -10.47 37.96 9.67
N LEU A 470 -9.94 38.35 10.83
CA LEU A 470 -10.65 38.32 12.11
C LEU A 470 -11.59 39.52 12.32
N LYS A 471 -11.75 40.43 11.34
CA LYS A 471 -12.72 41.53 11.44
C LYS A 471 -14.11 40.97 11.69
N THR A 472 -14.87 41.68 12.52
CA THR A 472 -16.26 41.37 12.84
C THR A 472 -17.16 42.50 12.37
N ASP A 473 -18.33 42.14 11.86
CA ASP A 473 -19.39 43.08 11.52
C ASP A 473 -20.73 42.46 11.95
N ILE A 474 -21.52 43.25 12.68
CA ILE A 474 -22.82 42.85 13.21
C ILE A 474 -23.87 42.86 12.09
N ALA A 475 -23.78 43.81 11.16
CA ALA A 475 -24.76 43.98 10.10
C ALA A 475 -24.54 42.96 8.97
N ASN A 476 -23.28 42.66 8.63
CA ASN A 476 -22.91 41.73 7.57
C ASN A 476 -21.84 40.74 8.07
N PRO A 477 -22.22 39.51 8.47
CA PRO A 477 -21.28 38.54 9.00
C PRO A 477 -20.06 38.33 8.09
N THR A 478 -18.86 38.50 8.64
CA THR A 478 -17.61 38.34 7.90
C THR A 478 -17.32 36.87 7.58
N VAL A 479 -16.33 36.61 6.72
CA VAL A 479 -15.86 35.26 6.39
C VAL A 479 -15.53 34.48 7.67
N PHE A 480 -14.80 35.09 8.61
CA PHE A 480 -14.48 34.48 9.90
C PHE A 480 -15.73 34.09 10.70
N GLN A 481 -16.70 35.00 10.85
CA GLN A 481 -17.93 34.74 11.59
C GLN A 481 -18.77 33.62 10.93
N LYS A 482 -18.87 33.62 9.60
CA LYS A 482 -19.59 32.59 8.84
C LYS A 482 -18.95 31.20 9.01
N LEU A 483 -17.64 31.09 8.86
CA LEU A 483 -16.91 29.82 8.99
C LEU A 483 -16.92 29.30 10.43
N LEU A 484 -16.83 30.18 11.41
CA LEU A 484 -16.96 29.82 12.82
C LEU A 484 -18.35 29.24 13.10
N LYS A 485 -19.41 29.88 12.60
CA LYS A 485 -20.79 29.37 12.72
C LYS A 485 -20.92 28.00 12.07
N MET A 486 -20.41 27.83 10.85
CA MET A 486 -20.41 26.53 10.15
C MET A 486 -19.72 25.43 10.96
N ALA A 487 -18.58 25.73 11.60
CA ALA A 487 -17.88 24.76 12.44
C ALA A 487 -18.74 24.28 13.61
N GLY A 488 -19.47 25.19 14.27
CA GLY A 488 -20.36 24.85 15.36
C GLY A 488 -21.61 24.09 14.89
N GLU A 489 -22.23 24.50 13.79
CA GLU A 489 -23.40 23.81 13.21
C GLU A 489 -23.07 22.36 12.82
N GLN A 490 -21.86 22.10 12.31
CA GLN A 490 -21.43 20.73 12.04
C GLN A 490 -21.36 19.86 13.30
N LEU A 491 -20.85 20.41 14.41
CA LEU A 491 -20.85 19.68 15.67
C LEU A 491 -22.28 19.42 16.19
N GLU A 492 -23.21 20.37 16.00
CA GLU A 492 -24.60 20.19 16.39
C GLU A 492 -25.26 19.03 15.64
N ASN A 493 -25.00 18.90 14.34
CA ASN A 493 -25.52 17.80 13.52
C ASN A 493 -25.04 16.40 13.98
N ILE A 494 -24.04 16.34 14.85
CA ILE A 494 -23.48 15.08 15.37
C ILE A 494 -23.94 14.88 16.81
N PHE A 495 -25.24 14.61 16.96
CA PHE A 495 -25.96 14.64 18.23
C PHE A 495 -25.47 13.63 19.29
N ARG A 496 -24.86 12.50 18.89
CA ARG A 496 -24.46 11.38 19.77
C ARG A 496 -23.44 11.73 20.86
N PHE A 497 -22.86 12.92 20.83
CA PHE A 497 -21.84 13.37 21.80
C PHE A 497 -22.40 14.23 22.91
N TRP A 498 -23.68 14.56 22.85
CA TRP A 498 -24.39 15.19 23.93
C TRP A 498 -25.00 14.10 24.81
N ASN A 499 -24.81 14.17 26.12
CA ASN A 499 -25.59 13.36 27.06
C ASN A 499 -27.04 13.83 26.95
N ASN A 500 -27.84 13.21 26.07
CA ASN A 500 -29.23 13.51 25.66
C ASN A 500 -29.42 13.99 24.21
N ASP A 501 -28.47 13.75 23.31
CA ASP A 501 -28.63 14.02 21.87
C ASP A 501 -28.93 15.49 21.50
N SER A 502 -28.68 16.46 22.40
CA SER A 502 -28.80 17.89 22.10
C SER A 502 -27.91 18.76 22.99
N ARG A 503 -27.29 19.79 22.39
CA ARG A 503 -26.54 20.84 23.11
C ARG A 503 -27.42 21.62 24.10
N SER A 504 -28.69 21.87 23.75
CA SER A 504 -29.60 22.66 24.58
C SER A 504 -29.96 21.98 25.90
N GLU A 505 -29.68 20.70 26.04
CA GLU A 505 -29.90 19.92 27.26
C GLU A 505 -28.61 19.68 28.05
N PHE A 506 -27.46 20.08 27.50
CA PHE A 506 -26.15 19.84 28.08
C PHE A 506 -25.75 20.95 29.06
N GLU A 507 -25.21 20.55 30.21
CA GLU A 507 -24.72 21.48 31.25
C GLU A 507 -23.27 21.88 30.98
N THR A 508 -23.02 23.19 30.92
CA THR A 508 -21.72 23.77 30.54
C THR A 508 -20.57 23.35 31.44
N ASP A 509 -20.84 23.02 32.71
CA ASP A 509 -19.83 22.67 33.72
C ASP A 509 -19.07 21.37 33.40
N PHE A 510 -19.66 20.51 32.54
CA PHE A 510 -19.03 19.28 32.06
C PHE A 510 -18.05 19.50 30.90
N LEU A 511 -18.03 20.69 30.28
CA LEU A 511 -17.05 21.00 29.24
C LEU A 511 -15.74 21.49 29.86
N LYS A 512 -14.66 20.81 29.48
CA LYS A 512 -13.27 21.13 29.81
C LYS A 512 -12.46 21.20 28.51
N SER A 513 -11.29 21.84 28.54
CA SER A 513 -10.43 21.98 27.36
C SER A 513 -10.04 20.64 26.72
N ASP A 514 -10.01 19.55 27.50
CA ASP A 514 -9.71 18.20 27.04
C ASP A 514 -10.95 17.35 26.69
N SER A 515 -12.14 17.95 26.71
CA SER A 515 -13.38 17.27 26.33
C SER A 515 -13.42 16.93 24.85
N LYS A 516 -13.99 15.76 24.52
CA LYS A 516 -14.11 15.30 23.12
C LYS A 516 -14.84 16.31 22.23
N GLN A 517 -15.88 16.96 22.76
CA GLN A 517 -16.65 17.99 22.05
C GLN A 517 -15.76 19.19 21.67
N ILE A 518 -14.80 19.56 22.53
CA ILE A 518 -13.83 20.63 22.26
C ILE A 518 -12.85 20.20 21.18
N TYR A 519 -12.36 18.95 21.20
CA TYR A 519 -11.49 18.45 20.14
C TYR A 519 -12.19 18.31 18.78
N ILE A 520 -13.47 17.90 18.76
CA ILE A 520 -14.26 17.83 17.52
C ILE A 520 -14.54 19.24 16.99
N LEU A 521 -14.97 20.17 17.85
CA LEU A 521 -15.13 21.58 17.47
C LEU A 521 -13.83 22.16 16.93
N GLY A 522 -12.71 21.90 17.61
CA GLY A 522 -11.38 22.30 17.18
C GLY A 522 -11.00 21.72 15.81
N SER A 523 -11.36 20.47 15.53
CA SER A 523 -11.14 19.85 14.22
C SER A 523 -11.88 20.58 13.11
N TYR A 524 -13.18 20.91 13.31
CA TYR A 524 -13.95 21.68 12.34
C TYR A 524 -13.48 23.13 12.22
N ILE A 525 -13.11 23.79 13.32
CA ILE A 525 -12.56 25.15 13.29
C ILE A 525 -11.25 25.18 12.49
N ASN A 526 -10.32 24.26 12.76
CA ASN A 526 -9.09 24.14 11.99
C ASN A 526 -9.39 23.80 10.52
N ASN A 527 -10.41 22.99 10.26
CA ASN A 527 -10.81 22.65 8.90
C ASN A 527 -11.36 23.85 8.10
N TYR A 528 -12.25 24.63 8.70
CA TYR A 528 -12.89 25.74 7.99
C TYR A 528 -11.99 26.97 7.96
N LEU A 529 -11.45 27.40 9.10
CA LEU A 529 -10.71 28.65 9.18
C LEU A 529 -9.31 28.52 8.57
N LEU A 530 -8.62 27.39 8.78
CA LEU A 530 -7.26 27.18 8.23
C LEU A 530 -7.26 26.59 6.83
N SER A 531 -8.42 26.54 6.17
CA SER A 531 -8.48 26.37 4.71
C SER A 531 -8.00 27.63 3.99
N TYR A 532 -7.98 28.77 4.68
CA TYR A 532 -7.43 30.04 4.21
C TYR A 532 -5.94 30.17 4.56
N SER A 533 -5.19 30.85 3.69
CA SER A 533 -3.78 31.17 3.90
C SER A 533 -3.63 32.31 4.91
N LEU A 534 -3.73 32.02 6.20
CA LEU A 534 -3.71 33.04 7.26
C LEU A 534 -2.28 33.40 7.68
N ALA A 535 -1.92 34.68 7.53
CA ALA A 535 -0.62 35.28 7.88
C ALA A 535 0.60 34.52 7.30
N THR A 536 0.41 33.80 6.20
CA THR A 536 1.49 33.08 5.53
C THR A 536 2.36 34.07 4.75
N GLN A 537 3.67 33.87 4.76
CA GLN A 537 4.65 34.70 4.06
C GLN A 537 4.88 34.17 2.65
N ALA A 538 5.10 35.08 1.70
CA ALA A 538 5.40 34.72 0.32
C ALA A 538 6.58 33.71 0.22
N GLY A 539 6.39 32.67 -0.59
CA GLY A 539 7.35 31.59 -0.82
C GLY A 539 7.49 30.58 0.33
N LYS A 540 6.75 30.73 1.45
CA LYS A 540 6.96 29.93 2.67
C LYS A 540 5.67 29.22 3.13
N ILE A 541 5.49 27.98 2.68
CA ILE A 541 4.29 27.17 2.97
C ILE A 541 4.06 26.95 4.47
N ARG A 542 5.13 26.69 5.22
CA ARG A 542 5.10 26.48 6.68
C ARG A 542 5.38 27.77 7.43
N SER A 543 4.59 28.79 7.12
CA SER A 543 4.55 30.07 7.84
C SER A 543 3.10 30.47 8.14
N GLY A 544 2.91 31.52 8.93
CA GLY A 544 1.57 31.91 9.41
C GLY A 544 0.99 30.94 10.43
N VAL A 545 -0.33 30.75 10.40
CA VAL A 545 -1.05 29.93 11.41
C VAL A 545 -0.93 28.44 11.07
N LYS A 546 -0.37 27.66 12.01
CA LYS A 546 -0.23 26.20 11.94
C LYS A 546 -1.49 25.48 12.44
N ARG A 547 -2.00 25.87 13.61
CA ARG A 547 -3.21 25.31 14.23
C ARG A 547 -3.93 26.34 15.10
N ILE A 548 -5.19 26.08 15.41
CA ILE A 548 -5.99 26.84 16.39
C ILE A 548 -6.32 25.90 17.55
N ASP A 549 -5.74 26.17 18.72
CA ASP A 549 -6.03 25.44 19.95
C ASP A 549 -7.25 26.06 20.65
N LEU A 550 -8.10 25.24 21.27
CA LEU A 550 -9.27 25.69 22.02
C LEU A 550 -9.05 25.50 23.52
N GLU A 551 -9.24 26.57 24.27
CA GLU A 551 -9.21 26.57 25.73
C GLU A 551 -10.59 26.94 26.27
N VAL A 552 -11.12 26.13 27.19
CA VAL A 552 -12.32 26.47 27.96
C VAL A 552 -11.90 27.34 29.14
N LEU A 553 -12.37 28.58 29.17
CA LEU A 553 -12.09 29.51 30.25
C LEU A 553 -13.11 29.35 31.37
N GLU A 554 -12.64 29.40 32.62
CA GLU A 554 -13.52 29.52 33.79
C GLU A 554 -14.19 30.91 33.76
N ALA A 555 -15.45 30.96 33.35
CA ALA A 555 -16.24 32.18 33.39
C ALA A 555 -17.00 32.28 34.72
N ALA A 556 -17.17 33.50 35.24
CA ALA A 556 -18.12 33.77 36.32
C ALA A 556 -19.53 33.36 35.84
N GLN A 557 -20.12 32.33 36.47
CA GLN A 557 -21.45 31.74 36.26
C GLN A 557 -22.37 32.46 35.23
N GLU A 558 -22.14 32.26 33.94
CA GLU A 558 -23.08 32.65 32.88
C GLU A 558 -23.81 31.42 32.37
N ILE A 559 -24.98 31.15 32.95
CA ILE A 559 -25.81 29.97 32.66
C ILE A 559 -26.05 29.84 31.14
N GLY A 560 -25.81 28.64 30.61
CA GLY A 560 -26.09 28.31 29.22
C GLY A 560 -25.06 28.83 28.20
N ARG A 561 -23.89 29.31 28.65
CA ARG A 561 -22.80 29.79 27.79
C ARG A 561 -21.45 29.20 28.21
N VAL A 562 -20.62 28.82 27.25
CA VAL A 562 -19.23 28.40 27.48
C VAL A 562 -18.30 29.48 26.94
N LYS A 563 -17.38 29.96 27.77
CA LYS A 563 -16.37 30.92 27.33
C LYS A 563 -15.16 30.16 26.78
N LEU A 564 -14.84 30.39 25.51
CA LEU A 564 -13.75 29.75 24.79
C LEU A 564 -12.69 30.78 24.43
N LYS A 565 -11.42 30.36 24.44
CA LYS A 565 -10.31 31.08 23.84
C LYS A 565 -9.74 30.25 22.69
N LEU A 566 -9.78 30.81 21.48
CA LEU A 566 -9.14 30.25 20.30
C LEU A 566 -7.73 30.84 20.21
N LEU A 567 -6.72 29.98 20.23
CA LEU A 567 -5.30 30.37 20.21
C LEU A 567 -4.70 30.03 18.85
N PHE A 568 -4.39 31.04 18.05
CA PHE A 568 -3.83 30.87 16.71
C PHE A 568 -2.32 30.65 16.83
N LYS A 569 -1.88 29.39 16.83
CA LYS A 569 -0.47 29.00 16.96
C LYS A 569 0.22 29.03 15.60
N GLY A 570 1.34 29.72 15.52
CA GLY A 570 2.19 29.76 14.34
C GLY A 570 3.20 28.62 14.29
N TRP A 571 3.77 28.39 13.11
CA TRP A 571 4.88 27.45 12.93
C TRP A 571 6.11 27.88 13.73
N ALA A 572 6.85 26.92 14.29
CA ALA A 572 8.10 27.21 15.00
C ALA A 572 9.23 27.58 14.02
N SER A 573 9.25 26.97 12.83
CA SER A 573 10.18 27.25 11.74
C SER A 573 9.70 26.63 10.42
N GLU A 574 10.39 26.87 9.30
CA GLU A 574 10.10 26.18 8.03
C GLU A 574 10.39 24.68 8.03
N ASN A 575 11.14 24.17 9.01
CA ASN A 575 11.44 22.74 9.18
C ASN A 575 10.58 22.11 10.29
N ASP A 576 9.52 22.79 10.72
CA ASP A 576 8.57 22.30 11.71
C ASP A 576 7.55 21.37 11.04
N PHE A 577 7.67 20.05 11.26
CA PHE A 577 6.77 19.03 10.70
C PHE A 577 5.83 18.39 11.72
N ASP A 578 6.11 18.57 13.01
CA ASP A 578 5.32 17.96 14.07
C ASP A 578 3.99 18.71 14.24
N PHE A 579 2.96 18.07 14.79
CA PHE A 579 1.71 18.79 15.08
C PHE A 579 1.87 19.84 16.19
N ILE A 580 2.66 19.52 17.22
CA ILE A 580 3.03 20.42 18.33
C ILE A 580 4.55 20.46 18.45
N SER A 581 5.10 21.66 18.41
CA SER A 581 6.54 21.91 18.42
C SER A 581 6.95 22.90 19.51
N LYS A 582 8.17 22.72 20.02
CA LYS A 582 8.78 23.71 20.91
C LYS A 582 9.10 24.99 20.13
N GLY A 583 8.72 26.15 20.67
CA GLY A 583 9.02 27.46 20.05
C GLY A 583 7.92 28.01 19.14
N GLU A 584 6.77 27.35 19.07
CA GLU A 584 5.56 27.92 18.44
C GLU A 584 5.14 29.23 19.14
N LYS A 585 4.76 30.22 18.34
CA LYS A 585 4.29 31.53 18.84
C LYS A 585 2.78 31.65 18.70
N GLU A 586 2.16 32.38 19.61
CA GLU A 586 0.76 32.78 19.46
C GLU A 586 0.68 34.03 18.57
N LEU A 587 0.02 33.92 17.44
CA LEU A 587 -0.12 35.01 16.45
C LEU A 587 -1.38 35.85 16.68
N ALA A 588 -2.41 35.25 17.27
CA ALA A 588 -3.63 35.93 17.68
C ALA A 588 -4.38 35.07 18.72
N SER A 589 -5.28 35.71 19.47
CA SER A 589 -6.27 35.02 20.27
C SER A 589 -7.66 35.63 20.08
N VAL A 590 -8.68 34.78 20.10
CA VAL A 590 -10.09 35.21 20.04
C VAL A 590 -10.81 34.62 21.23
N THR A 591 -11.32 35.48 22.10
CA THR A 591 -12.22 35.09 23.19
C THR A 591 -13.65 35.24 22.72
N LEU A 592 -14.44 34.18 22.86
CA LEU A 592 -15.81 34.11 22.42
C LEU A 592 -16.66 33.28 23.36
N TYR A 593 -17.97 33.49 23.29
CA TYR A 593 -18.95 32.67 23.96
C TYR A 593 -19.58 31.70 22.96
N TRP A 594 -19.57 30.41 23.30
CA TRP A 594 -20.39 29.39 22.66
C TRP A 594 -21.70 29.29 23.43
N ASN A 595 -22.79 29.71 22.79
CA ASN A 595 -24.07 29.98 23.45
C ASN A 595 -24.98 28.74 23.50
N GLY A 596 -26.29 28.87 23.74
CA GLY A 596 -27.28 27.82 23.42
C GLY A 596 -27.27 26.54 24.25
N PHE A 597 -26.54 26.49 25.37
CA PHE A 597 -26.56 25.35 26.29
C PHE A 597 -27.78 25.39 27.24
N LYS A 598 -27.91 24.39 28.11
CA LYS A 598 -29.00 24.31 29.09
C LYS A 598 -29.11 25.60 29.90
N GLY A 599 -30.31 26.19 29.90
CA GLY A 599 -30.60 27.44 30.60
C GLY A 599 -30.21 28.72 29.86
N PHE A 600 -29.80 28.65 28.58
CA PHE A 600 -29.45 29.82 27.78
C PHE A 600 -30.63 30.78 27.58
N ASN A 601 -30.42 32.06 27.86
CA ASN A 601 -31.43 33.12 27.71
C ASN A 601 -31.26 33.87 26.38
N LYS A 602 -31.98 33.42 25.34
CA LYS A 602 -31.98 34.04 24.00
C LYS A 602 -32.41 35.52 24.01
N ASN A 603 -33.32 35.91 24.91
CA ASN A 603 -33.78 37.31 24.99
C ASN A 603 -32.69 38.26 25.48
N LYS A 604 -31.76 37.76 26.31
CA LYS A 604 -30.65 38.55 26.85
C LYS A 604 -29.45 38.61 25.90
N TYR A 605 -29.15 37.51 25.22
CA TYR A 605 -27.88 37.32 24.52
C TYR A 605 -28.02 37.18 22.99
N GLY A 606 -29.23 37.16 22.45
CA GLY A 606 -29.50 36.88 21.04
C GLY A 606 -29.50 35.38 20.71
N ASP A 607 -29.64 35.06 19.42
CA ASP A 607 -29.73 33.68 18.90
C ASP A 607 -28.45 33.23 18.18
N GLU A 608 -27.35 33.98 18.33
CA GLU A 608 -26.08 33.65 17.70
C GLU A 608 -25.43 32.44 18.35
N LEU A 609 -24.93 31.51 17.52
CA LEU A 609 -24.22 30.32 18.00
C LEU A 609 -22.95 30.68 18.76
N PHE A 610 -22.22 31.68 18.24
CA PHE A 610 -21.01 32.21 18.84
C PHE A 610 -21.08 33.74 18.92
N THR A 611 -20.74 34.30 20.08
CA THR A 611 -20.60 35.76 20.27
C THR A 611 -19.15 36.08 20.58
N ILE A 612 -18.51 36.89 19.72
CA ILE A 612 -17.10 37.27 19.90
C ILE A 612 -17.02 38.37 20.96
N GLU A 613 -16.23 38.13 22.00
CA GLU A 613 -16.01 39.10 23.08
C GLU A 613 -14.77 39.96 22.80
N LYS A 614 -13.66 39.31 22.44
CA LYS A 614 -12.37 39.98 22.32
C LYS A 614 -11.52 39.33 21.24
N ILE A 615 -10.81 40.16 20.48
CA ILE A 615 -9.78 39.74 19.54
C ILE A 615 -8.48 40.43 19.94
N GLU A 616 -7.42 39.65 20.09
CA GLU A 616 -6.06 40.14 20.33
C GLU A 616 -5.16 39.66 19.18
N ILE A 617 -4.52 40.59 18.48
CA ILE A 617 -3.52 40.25 17.46
C ILE A 617 -2.15 40.32 18.12
N GLY A 618 -1.38 39.23 18.03
CA GLY A 618 -0.01 39.18 18.53
C GLY A 618 0.87 40.15 17.75
N GLY A 619 1.71 40.92 18.46
CA GLY A 619 2.77 41.71 17.84
C GLY A 619 3.80 40.78 17.21
N ILE A 620 4.11 41.00 15.93
CA ILE A 620 5.17 40.26 15.20
C ILE A 620 6.53 40.55 15.81
#